data_AF-A0A6N4XG52-F1
#
_entry.id   AF-A0A6N4XG52-F1
#
_cell.length_a   1.000
_cell.length_b   1.000
_cell.length_c   1.000
_cell.angle_alpha   90.00
_cell.angle_beta   90.00
_cell.angle_gamma   90.00
#
_symmetry.space_group_name_H-M   'P 1'
#
loop_
_entity.id
_entity.type
_entity.pdbx_description
1 polymer ?
#
loop_
_entity_poly.entity_id
_entity_poly.type
_entity_poly.pdbx_seq_one_letter_code
_entity_poly.pdbx_strand_id
1 'polypeptide(L)'
;MKKYPTTTITFLSIMTGALFTSCSMGEVDEISSSHLTKETDHSAEWSSNKGKNNDLPNFLNDRGRRALSLSKSERKKLAFELLSGRESVQNYTAGVCYQAVAFVRFLLGDPILSSGTEVEHNYYNINESREWNGRSYFATGDVIVFSRRGREEWIPFHTAIATGNGCEIRGVNGHLLGTGWIPVNLRSVLAGTNSSGEVNYDGRVISVRILNPRIVRSDL
;
A
#
# COMPACT_ATOMS: atom_id res chain seq x y z
N MET A 1 -45.14 -26.44 39.19
CA MET A 1 -44.30 -26.47 37.97
C MET A 1 -44.91 -25.52 36.94
N LYS A 2 -44.24 -24.41 36.61
CA LYS A 2 -44.73 -23.41 35.64
C LYS A 2 -44.30 -23.84 34.23
N LYS A 3 -45.26 -23.99 33.31
CA LYS A 3 -45.01 -24.28 31.89
C LYS A 3 -44.83 -22.95 31.14
N TYR A 4 -43.71 -22.81 30.43
CA TYR A 4 -43.47 -21.69 29.52
C TYR A 4 -43.92 -22.08 28.10
N PRO A 5 -44.58 -21.17 27.34
CA PRO A 5 -44.96 -21.44 25.97
C PRO A 5 -43.74 -21.38 25.04
N THR A 6 -43.68 -22.35 24.11
CA THR A 6 -42.64 -22.47 23.10
C THR A 6 -42.94 -21.50 21.95
N THR A 7 -42.09 -20.48 21.77
CA THR A 7 -42.18 -19.54 20.65
C THR A 7 -41.49 -20.13 19.42
N THR A 8 -42.26 -20.46 18.40
CA THR A 8 -41.75 -20.86 17.09
C THR A 8 -41.24 -19.63 16.35
N ILE A 9 -39.94 -19.61 16.03
CA ILE A 9 -39.31 -18.57 15.21
C ILE A 9 -39.28 -19.06 13.76
N THR A 10 -40.02 -18.39 12.88
CA THR A 10 -40.02 -18.65 11.44
C THR A 10 -38.93 -17.80 10.78
N PHE A 11 -37.90 -18.45 10.22
CA PHE A 11 -36.87 -17.77 9.43
C PHE A 11 -37.39 -17.48 8.02
N LEU A 12 -37.54 -16.19 7.70
CA LEU A 12 -37.82 -15.71 6.35
C LEU A 12 -36.50 -15.53 5.60
N SER A 13 -36.12 -16.52 4.80
CA SER A 13 -34.97 -16.42 3.90
C SER A 13 -35.30 -15.52 2.71
N ILE A 14 -34.73 -14.31 2.69
CA ILE A 14 -34.75 -13.41 1.53
C ILE A 14 -33.62 -13.84 0.60
N MET A 15 -33.98 -14.43 -0.54
CA MET A 15 -33.07 -14.65 -1.67
C MET A 15 -32.93 -13.34 -2.46
N THR A 16 -31.89 -12.56 -2.20
CA THR A 16 -31.48 -11.49 -3.12
C THR A 16 -30.64 -12.07 -4.24
N GLY A 17 -31.21 -12.10 -5.44
CA GLY A 17 -30.54 -12.48 -6.68
C GLY A 17 -29.40 -11.52 -7.01
N ALA A 18 -28.23 -12.10 -7.31
CA ALA A 18 -27.11 -11.40 -7.92
C ALA A 18 -27.42 -11.19 -9.42
N LEU A 19 -27.60 -9.94 -9.83
CA LEU A 19 -27.50 -9.56 -11.23
C LEU A 19 -26.01 -9.49 -11.60
N PHE A 20 -25.52 -10.52 -12.27
CA PHE A 20 -24.25 -10.47 -12.98
C PHE A 20 -24.44 -9.67 -14.27
N THR A 21 -24.01 -8.41 -14.29
CA THR A 21 -23.76 -7.69 -15.54
C THR A 21 -22.44 -8.14 -16.12
N SER A 22 -22.54 -9.04 -17.10
CA SER A 22 -21.51 -9.41 -18.05
C SER A 22 -21.04 -8.18 -18.84
N CYS A 23 -19.79 -7.76 -18.67
CA CYS A 23 -19.14 -6.87 -19.63
C CYS A 23 -18.56 -7.71 -20.77
N SER A 24 -19.12 -7.49 -21.95
CA SER A 24 -18.72 -8.03 -23.24
C SER A 24 -17.23 -7.79 -23.51
N MET A 25 -16.54 -8.86 -23.90
CA MET A 25 -15.29 -8.78 -24.65
C MET A 25 -15.60 -8.17 -26.02
N GLY A 26 -14.88 -7.11 -26.37
CA GLY A 26 -14.88 -6.49 -27.70
C GLY A 26 -13.54 -6.75 -28.36
N GLU A 27 -13.61 -7.34 -29.55
CA GLU A 27 -12.57 -7.63 -30.54
C GLU A 27 -11.59 -6.46 -30.76
N VAL A 28 -10.29 -6.71 -30.57
CA VAL A 28 -9.25 -6.83 -31.62
C VAL A 28 -9.39 -5.86 -32.80
N ASP A 29 -8.51 -4.85 -32.83
CA ASP A 29 -8.04 -4.22 -34.06
C ASP A 29 -6.52 -4.17 -34.04
N GLU A 30 -5.91 -4.87 -34.99
CA GLU A 30 -4.51 -4.79 -35.37
C GLU A 30 -4.22 -3.42 -36.00
N ILE A 31 -3.28 -2.66 -35.45
CA ILE A 31 -2.57 -1.63 -36.21
C ILE A 31 -1.06 -1.68 -35.89
N SER A 32 -0.36 -2.22 -36.88
CA SER A 32 0.86 -1.68 -37.50
C SER A 32 2.07 -1.34 -36.62
N SER A 33 3.05 -2.22 -36.72
CA SER A 33 4.45 -2.00 -36.38
C SER A 33 5.10 -0.93 -37.29
N SER A 34 5.59 0.16 -36.71
CA SER A 34 6.92 0.73 -37.04
C SER A 34 7.23 1.97 -36.17
N HIS A 35 7.95 1.80 -35.07
CA HIS A 35 9.14 2.62 -34.74
C HIS A 35 9.76 2.12 -33.43
N LEU A 36 10.83 1.34 -33.57
CA LEU A 36 11.72 0.99 -32.49
C LEU A 36 12.56 2.24 -32.16
N THR A 37 12.09 3.07 -31.23
CA THR A 37 12.99 3.98 -30.53
C THR A 37 13.69 3.15 -29.45
N LYS A 38 15.03 3.07 -29.55
CA LYS A 38 15.88 2.54 -28.48
C LYS A 38 15.60 3.37 -27.22
N GLU A 39 14.81 2.83 -26.29
CA GLU A 39 14.86 3.26 -24.90
C GLU A 39 16.29 2.99 -24.42
N THR A 40 17.06 4.06 -24.24
CA THR A 40 18.33 4.03 -23.55
C THR A 40 18.06 3.58 -22.12
N ASP A 41 18.36 2.32 -21.87
CA ASP A 41 18.26 1.67 -20.58
C ASP A 41 19.29 2.31 -19.63
N HIS A 42 18.86 3.32 -18.86
CA HIS A 42 19.67 3.93 -17.79
C HIS A 42 19.85 3.00 -16.58
N SER A 43 19.52 1.71 -16.69
CA SER A 43 19.78 0.68 -15.69
C SER A 43 21.28 0.41 -15.45
N ALA A 44 22.17 1.03 -16.24
CA ALA A 44 23.62 0.87 -16.15
C ALA A 44 24.31 1.73 -15.07
N GLU A 45 23.66 2.75 -14.49
CA GLU A 45 24.39 3.73 -13.66
C GLU A 45 24.67 3.28 -12.21
N TRP A 46 24.03 2.21 -11.72
CA TRP A 46 24.35 1.65 -10.40
C TRP A 46 25.48 0.61 -10.43
N SER A 47 25.82 0.06 -11.60
CA SER A 47 26.79 -1.04 -11.71
C SER A 47 28.26 -0.59 -11.61
N SER A 48 28.55 0.71 -11.56
CA SER A 48 29.93 1.24 -11.59
C SER A 48 30.47 1.73 -10.24
N ASN A 49 29.66 1.86 -9.18
CA ASN A 49 30.16 2.32 -7.87
C ASN A 49 30.39 1.17 -6.89
N LYS A 50 31.32 0.29 -7.25
CA LYS A 50 31.87 -0.79 -6.41
C LYS A 50 32.82 -0.19 -5.37
N GLY A 51 32.28 0.62 -4.45
CA GLY A 51 33.10 1.43 -3.56
C GLY A 51 32.32 2.12 -2.45
N LYS A 52 31.63 1.33 -1.61
CA LYS A 52 31.34 1.55 -0.17
C LYS A 52 30.13 0.68 0.23
N ASN A 53 30.39 -0.47 0.83
CA ASN A 53 29.37 -1.40 1.34
C ASN A 53 28.56 -0.84 2.55
N ASN A 54 28.50 0.48 2.75
CA ASN A 54 27.94 1.10 3.95
C ASN A 54 26.67 1.95 3.72
N ASP A 55 26.25 2.21 2.47
CA ASP A 55 25.11 3.10 2.17
C ASP A 55 23.82 2.38 1.72
N LEU A 56 23.78 1.05 1.83
CA LEU A 56 22.55 0.30 1.54
C LEU A 56 21.60 0.37 2.75
N PRO A 57 20.28 0.43 2.51
CA PRO A 57 19.31 0.53 3.60
C PRO A 57 19.45 -0.69 4.52
N ASN A 58 19.79 -0.43 5.79
CA ASN A 58 20.11 -1.46 6.78
C ASN A 58 18.92 -2.36 7.17
N PHE A 59 17.70 -2.02 6.75
CA PHE A 59 16.48 -2.80 6.99
C PHE A 59 16.28 -3.92 5.95
N LEU A 60 17.01 -3.92 4.84
CA LEU A 60 16.93 -4.95 3.81
C LEU A 60 17.81 -6.15 4.17
N ASN A 61 17.24 -7.34 4.03
CA ASN A 61 18.01 -8.58 4.08
C ASN A 61 18.71 -8.85 2.72
N ASP A 62 19.36 -10.00 2.58
CA ASP A 62 20.07 -10.34 1.34
C ASP A 62 19.15 -10.40 0.11
N ARG A 63 17.91 -10.86 0.25
CA ARG A 63 16.93 -10.90 -0.84
C ARG A 63 16.48 -9.48 -1.21
N GLY A 64 16.25 -8.62 -0.21
CA GLY A 64 15.97 -7.20 -0.39
C GLY A 64 17.09 -6.47 -1.12
N ARG A 65 18.34 -6.67 -0.70
CA ARG A 65 19.52 -6.08 -1.35
C ARG A 65 19.70 -6.56 -2.78
N ARG A 66 19.48 -7.85 -3.07
CA ARG A 66 19.50 -8.37 -4.45
C ARG A 66 18.39 -7.75 -5.31
N ALA A 67 17.22 -7.49 -4.74
CA ALA A 67 16.12 -6.87 -5.47
C ALA A 67 16.45 -5.44 -5.96
N LEU A 68 17.41 -4.76 -5.32
CA LEU A 68 17.90 -3.46 -5.77
C LEU A 68 18.63 -3.53 -7.11
N SER A 69 19.16 -4.68 -7.50
CA SER A 69 19.88 -4.86 -8.77
C SER A 69 18.98 -5.35 -9.92
N LEU A 70 17.68 -5.60 -9.67
CA LEU A 70 16.72 -5.99 -10.70
C LEU A 70 16.50 -4.84 -11.70
N SER A 71 16.18 -5.21 -12.94
CA SER A 71 15.74 -4.25 -13.97
C SER A 71 14.41 -3.59 -13.58
N LYS A 72 14.07 -2.46 -14.23
CA LYS A 72 12.82 -1.72 -13.96
C LYS A 72 11.57 -2.60 -14.11
N SER A 73 11.53 -3.45 -15.13
CA SER A 73 10.40 -4.35 -15.39
C SER A 73 10.30 -5.47 -14.33
N GLU A 74 11.42 -6.05 -13.92
CA GLU A 74 11.47 -7.07 -12.86
C GLU A 74 11.10 -6.50 -11.49
N ARG A 75 11.56 -5.29 -11.16
CA ARG A 75 11.15 -4.58 -9.94
C ARG A 75 9.64 -4.35 -9.92
N LYS A 76 9.09 -3.84 -11.02
CA LYS A 76 7.65 -3.60 -11.14
C LYS A 76 6.85 -4.90 -11.02
N LYS A 77 7.31 -5.99 -11.65
CA LYS A 77 6.72 -7.33 -11.50
C LYS A 77 6.70 -7.76 -10.03
N LEU A 78 7.84 -7.67 -9.35
CA LEU A 78 7.95 -8.01 -7.93
C LEU A 78 7.05 -7.13 -7.06
N ALA A 79 6.95 -5.83 -7.34
CA ALA A 79 6.04 -4.94 -6.62
C ALA A 79 4.59 -5.43 -6.71
N PHE A 80 4.12 -5.84 -7.89
CA PHE A 80 2.78 -6.38 -8.05
C PHE A 80 2.59 -7.76 -7.41
N GLU A 81 3.62 -8.59 -7.35
CA GLU A 81 3.58 -9.85 -6.60
C GLU A 81 3.42 -9.59 -5.09
N LEU A 82 4.13 -8.60 -4.55
CA LEU A 82 4.00 -8.15 -3.16
C LEU A 82 2.63 -7.51 -2.88
N LEU A 83 2.11 -6.67 -3.79
CA LEU A 83 0.81 -6.00 -3.63
C LEU A 83 -0.37 -6.97 -3.79
N SER A 84 -0.24 -7.99 -4.62
CA SER A 84 -1.24 -9.06 -4.75
C SER A 84 -1.15 -10.11 -3.64
N GLY A 85 -0.06 -10.13 -2.86
CA GLY A 85 0.18 -11.10 -1.79
C GLY A 85 0.66 -12.46 -2.28
N ARG A 86 1.09 -12.57 -3.55
CA ARG A 86 1.81 -13.74 -4.06
C ARG A 86 3.21 -13.84 -3.45
N GLU A 87 3.76 -12.71 -3.02
CA GLU A 87 4.98 -12.62 -2.23
C GLU A 87 4.73 -11.81 -0.94
N SER A 88 5.58 -12.04 0.06
CA SER A 88 5.55 -11.34 1.34
C SER A 88 6.73 -10.39 1.45
N VAL A 89 6.49 -9.15 1.90
CA VAL A 89 7.56 -8.15 2.05
C VAL A 89 8.59 -8.55 3.09
N GLN A 90 8.18 -9.36 4.08
CA GLN A 90 9.07 -9.88 5.14
C GLN A 90 10.15 -10.81 4.60
N ASN A 91 9.98 -11.35 3.39
CA ASN A 91 11.04 -12.08 2.70
C ASN A 91 12.22 -11.18 2.28
N TYR A 92 12.04 -9.85 2.28
CA TYR A 92 12.99 -8.87 1.74
C TYR A 92 13.47 -7.86 2.79
N THR A 93 12.67 -7.60 3.81
CA THR A 93 12.96 -6.60 4.86
C THR A 93 12.50 -7.12 6.21
N ALA A 94 13.30 -6.88 7.25
CA ALA A 94 12.92 -7.06 8.64
C ALA A 94 12.49 -5.73 9.29
N GLY A 95 12.31 -4.70 8.46
CA GLY A 95 12.00 -3.35 8.87
C GLY A 95 10.58 -3.15 9.38
N VAL A 96 10.36 -1.95 9.92
CA VAL A 96 9.05 -1.49 10.40
C VAL A 96 8.14 -1.06 9.25
N CYS A 97 6.90 -0.72 9.56
CA CYS A 97 5.83 -0.38 8.61
C CYS A 97 6.27 0.56 7.47
N TYR A 98 6.90 1.69 7.78
CA TYR A 98 7.33 2.66 6.76
C TYR A 98 8.48 2.14 5.88
N GLN A 99 9.37 1.30 6.40
CA GLN A 99 10.48 0.71 5.64
C GLN A 99 10.00 -0.34 4.64
N ALA A 100 9.02 -1.14 5.05
CA ALA A 100 8.35 -2.08 4.15
C ALA A 100 7.65 -1.36 2.98
N VAL A 101 6.93 -0.28 3.29
CA VAL A 101 6.28 0.55 2.26
C VAL A 101 7.31 1.17 1.32
N ALA A 102 8.40 1.72 1.86
CA ALA A 102 9.47 2.32 1.08
C ALA A 102 10.12 1.35 0.11
N PHE A 103 10.35 0.10 0.54
CA PHE A 103 10.88 -0.94 -0.33
C PHE A 103 9.95 -1.21 -1.53
N VAL A 104 8.63 -1.34 -1.31
CA VAL A 104 7.69 -1.57 -2.40
C VAL A 104 7.57 -0.34 -3.31
N ARG A 105 7.60 0.86 -2.74
CA ARG A 105 7.63 2.10 -3.51
C ARG A 105 8.87 2.22 -4.39
N PHE A 106 10.04 1.85 -3.88
CA PHE A 106 11.26 1.76 -4.70
C PHE A 106 11.08 0.80 -5.88
N LEU A 107 10.46 -0.37 -5.65
CA LEU A 107 10.18 -1.32 -6.71
C LEU A 107 9.18 -0.78 -7.76
N LEU A 108 8.32 0.16 -7.36
CA LEU A 108 7.40 0.88 -8.26
C LEU A 108 8.04 2.06 -9.00
N GLY A 109 9.29 2.41 -8.69
CA GLY A 109 10.07 3.43 -9.39
C GLY A 109 10.50 4.62 -8.54
N ASP A 110 10.17 4.63 -7.24
CA ASP A 110 10.68 5.67 -6.33
C ASP A 110 12.21 5.49 -6.12
N PRO A 111 12.96 6.56 -5.83
CA PRO A 111 14.37 6.46 -5.48
C PRO A 111 14.56 5.63 -4.21
N ILE A 112 15.74 5.02 -4.13
CA ILE A 112 16.17 4.35 -2.91
C ILE A 112 16.54 5.41 -1.88
N LEU A 113 15.98 5.29 -0.67
CA LEU A 113 16.34 6.16 0.45
C LEU A 113 17.42 5.47 1.28
N SER A 114 18.46 6.22 1.61
CA SER A 114 19.73 5.71 2.12
C SER A 114 19.67 5.29 3.60
N SER A 115 18.76 5.88 4.38
CA SER A 115 18.67 5.65 5.83
C SER A 115 17.24 5.50 6.33
N GLY A 116 17.08 4.80 7.46
CA GLY A 116 15.78 4.67 8.13
C GLY A 116 15.16 6.01 8.51
N THR A 117 15.97 6.98 8.93
CA THR A 117 15.52 8.35 9.26
C THR A 117 15.00 9.10 8.04
N GLU A 118 15.66 8.96 6.90
CA GLU A 118 15.21 9.55 5.63
C GLU A 118 13.90 8.92 5.19
N VAL A 119 13.76 7.60 5.31
CA VAL A 119 12.50 6.91 5.04
C VAL A 119 11.40 7.43 5.96
N GLU A 120 11.65 7.48 7.26
CA GLU A 120 10.67 7.97 8.24
C GLU A 120 10.22 9.38 7.89
N HIS A 121 11.15 10.30 7.64
CA HIS A 121 10.83 11.67 7.28
C HIS A 121 9.99 11.77 6.01
N ASN A 122 10.32 11.02 4.96
CA ASN A 122 9.59 11.06 3.69
C ASN A 122 8.17 10.48 3.81
N TYR A 123 8.01 9.38 4.53
CA TYR A 123 6.71 8.70 4.64
C TYR A 123 5.83 9.22 5.78
N TYR A 124 6.39 10.01 6.70
CA TYR A 124 5.64 10.71 7.76
C TYR A 124 5.47 12.21 7.49
N ASN A 125 5.97 12.75 6.38
CA ASN A 125 5.66 14.10 5.94
C ASN A 125 4.22 14.19 5.38
N ILE A 126 3.26 14.40 6.26
CA ILE A 126 1.84 14.48 5.90
C ILE A 126 1.42 15.83 5.26
N ASN A 127 2.31 16.81 5.13
CA ASN A 127 1.95 18.13 4.60
C ASN A 127 1.48 18.09 3.15
N GLU A 128 1.98 17.13 2.36
CA GLU A 128 1.62 16.92 0.95
C GLU A 128 0.59 15.81 0.74
N SER A 129 -0.09 15.39 1.81
CA SER A 129 -1.06 14.31 1.77
C SER A 129 -2.50 14.83 1.77
N ARG A 130 -3.40 14.07 1.15
CA ARG A 130 -4.85 14.32 1.20
C ARG A 130 -5.52 13.45 2.24
N GLU A 131 -6.54 13.98 2.91
CA GLU A 131 -7.33 13.19 3.86
C GLU A 131 -8.18 12.14 3.14
N TRP A 132 -8.28 10.96 3.74
CA TRP A 132 -9.18 9.94 3.29
C TRP A 132 -10.54 10.10 3.97
N ASN A 133 -11.57 10.35 3.16
CA ASN A 133 -12.95 10.56 3.62
C ASN A 133 -13.69 9.27 4.04
N GLY A 134 -12.99 8.16 4.28
CA GLY A 134 -13.59 6.85 4.59
C GLY A 134 -14.28 6.13 3.42
N ARG A 135 -14.36 6.76 2.24
CA ARG A 135 -15.18 6.29 1.11
C ARG A 135 -14.46 6.22 -0.22
N SER A 136 -13.47 7.07 -0.45
CA SER A 136 -12.71 7.08 -1.71
C SER A 136 -11.88 5.81 -1.86
N TYR A 137 -11.71 5.36 -3.10
CA TYR A 137 -10.81 4.24 -3.41
C TYR A 137 -9.37 4.72 -3.47
N PHE A 138 -8.46 3.79 -3.22
CA PHE A 138 -7.02 4.02 -3.33
C PHE A 138 -6.52 3.56 -4.70
N ALA A 139 -5.57 4.30 -5.27
CA ALA A 139 -4.82 3.81 -6.41
C ALA A 139 -3.78 2.79 -5.96
N THR A 140 -3.40 1.87 -6.84
CA THR A 140 -2.35 0.90 -6.55
C THR A 140 -1.04 1.62 -6.22
N GLY A 141 -0.45 1.27 -5.08
CA GLY A 141 0.81 1.86 -4.62
C GLY A 141 0.64 3.19 -3.90
N ASP A 142 -0.58 3.70 -3.68
CA ASP A 142 -0.82 4.83 -2.79
C ASP A 142 -0.27 4.52 -1.40
N VAL A 143 0.38 5.51 -0.78
CA VAL A 143 0.91 5.36 0.56
C VAL A 143 -0.09 5.90 1.56
N ILE A 144 -0.45 5.06 2.53
CA ILE A 144 -1.46 5.36 3.53
C ILE A 144 -0.78 5.58 4.86
N VAL A 145 -0.93 6.79 5.41
CA VAL A 145 -0.34 7.19 6.69
C VAL A 145 -1.46 7.30 7.72
N PHE A 146 -1.25 6.66 8.86
CA PHE A 146 -2.13 6.73 10.01
C PHE A 146 -1.49 7.59 11.08
N SER A 147 -2.24 8.58 11.53
CA SER A 147 -1.80 9.52 12.57
C SER A 147 -2.77 9.55 13.73
N ARG A 148 -2.25 9.72 14.94
CA ARG A 148 -3.05 9.94 16.16
C ARG A 148 -3.08 11.42 16.50
N ARG A 149 -4.16 11.87 17.12
CA ARG A 149 -4.26 13.24 17.62
C ARG A 149 -3.29 13.43 18.80
N GLY A 150 -2.27 14.27 18.61
CA GLY A 150 -1.42 14.78 19.67
C GLY A 150 -2.05 16.00 20.37
N ARG A 151 -1.27 16.74 21.15
CA ARG A 151 -1.76 17.98 21.79
C ARG A 151 -2.05 19.08 20.76
N GLU A 152 -1.14 19.25 19.80
CA GLU A 152 -1.19 20.36 18.83
C GLU A 152 -1.25 19.87 17.37
N GLU A 153 -0.73 18.67 17.10
CA GLU A 153 -0.58 18.14 15.75
C GLU A 153 -1.00 16.66 15.62
N TRP A 154 -1.09 16.19 14.37
CA TRP A 154 -1.29 14.79 14.04
C TRP A 154 0.07 14.08 13.99
N ILE A 155 0.25 13.06 14.83
CA ILE A 155 1.53 12.33 14.94
C ILE A 155 1.40 11.00 14.19
N PRO A 156 2.13 10.80 13.08
CA PRO A 156 2.17 9.53 12.37
C PRO A 156 2.67 8.40 13.26
N PHE A 157 2.03 7.24 13.16
CA PHE A 157 2.44 6.06 13.95
C PHE A 157 2.45 4.76 13.13
N HIS A 158 1.87 4.77 11.93
CA HIS A 158 1.84 3.60 11.07
C HIS A 158 1.72 3.99 9.60
N THR A 159 2.29 3.17 8.72
CA THR A 159 2.19 3.33 7.26
C THR A 159 1.83 2.00 6.61
N ALA A 160 0.98 2.06 5.59
CA ALA A 160 0.62 0.94 4.74
C ALA A 160 0.66 1.36 3.26
N ILE A 161 0.55 0.39 2.37
CA ILE A 161 0.48 0.63 0.93
C ILE A 161 -0.81 0.05 0.36
N ALA A 162 -1.47 0.80 -0.51
CA ALA A 162 -2.70 0.38 -1.15
C ALA A 162 -2.46 -0.64 -2.27
N THR A 163 -3.31 -1.64 -2.35
CA THR A 163 -3.23 -2.67 -3.41
C THR A 163 -3.90 -2.22 -4.72
N GLY A 164 -4.79 -1.22 -4.64
CA GLY A 164 -5.67 -0.77 -5.72
C GLY A 164 -6.98 -1.54 -5.80
N ASN A 165 -7.20 -2.54 -4.94
CA ASN A 165 -8.48 -3.22 -4.81
C ASN A 165 -9.41 -2.45 -3.85
N GLY A 166 -10.02 -1.37 -4.34
CA GLY A 166 -10.94 -0.55 -3.56
C GLY A 166 -10.26 0.21 -2.42
N CYS A 167 -10.55 -0.18 -1.17
CA CYS A 167 -9.93 0.40 0.04
C CYS A 167 -8.97 -0.58 0.74
N GLU A 168 -8.45 -1.56 -0.01
CA GLU A 168 -7.54 -2.57 0.50
C GLU A 168 -6.10 -2.05 0.58
N ILE A 169 -5.46 -2.34 1.71
CA ILE A 169 -4.07 -2.02 2.00
C ILE A 169 -3.29 -3.27 2.43
N ARG A 170 -1.97 -3.17 2.41
CA ARG A 170 -1.04 -4.10 3.06
C ARG A 170 -0.05 -3.33 3.92
N GLY A 171 0.31 -3.93 5.05
CA GLY A 171 1.27 -3.35 5.98
C GLY A 171 1.84 -4.40 6.91
N VAL A 172 2.88 -4.02 7.64
CA VAL A 172 3.47 -4.80 8.73
C VAL A 172 3.35 -4.03 10.04
N ASN A 173 3.26 -4.72 11.17
CA ASN A 173 3.26 -4.11 12.52
C ASN A 173 2.15 -3.10 12.83
N GLY A 174 1.06 -3.05 12.05
CA GLY A 174 -0.08 -2.16 12.25
C GLY A 174 -1.27 -2.76 13.00
N HIS A 175 -1.16 -3.98 13.51
CA HIS A 175 -2.28 -4.76 14.06
C HIS A 175 -3.43 -4.88 13.05
N LEU A 176 -4.62 -4.33 13.37
CA LEU A 176 -5.77 -4.33 12.48
C LEU A 176 -5.57 -3.43 11.26
N LEU A 177 -4.62 -2.48 11.30
CA LEU A 177 -4.25 -1.61 10.17
C LEU A 177 -3.22 -2.27 9.22
N GLY A 178 -3.03 -3.59 9.35
CA GLY A 178 -2.12 -4.38 8.55
C GLY A 178 -1.06 -5.06 9.40
N THR A 179 -1.09 -6.39 9.42
CA THR A 179 -0.04 -7.20 10.03
C THR A 179 0.34 -8.32 9.08
N GLY A 180 1.62 -8.70 9.08
CA GLY A 180 2.09 -9.82 8.28
C GLY A 180 1.97 -9.64 6.77
N TRP A 181 1.73 -8.42 6.26
CA TRP A 181 1.50 -8.14 4.83
C TRP A 181 0.24 -8.78 4.24
N ILE A 182 -0.72 -9.16 5.10
CA ILE A 182 -2.03 -9.69 4.74
C ILE A 182 -2.93 -8.53 4.26
N PRO A 183 -3.82 -8.73 3.27
CA PRO A 183 -4.70 -7.65 2.81
C PRO A 183 -5.70 -7.25 3.90
N VAL A 184 -5.90 -5.94 4.05
CA VAL A 184 -6.85 -5.36 5.00
C VAL A 184 -7.73 -4.36 4.27
N ASN A 185 -9.05 -4.53 4.37
CA ASN A 185 -9.99 -3.52 3.88
C ASN A 185 -10.24 -2.45 4.95
N LEU A 186 -9.78 -1.22 4.71
CA LEU A 186 -9.90 -0.16 5.68
C LEU A 186 -11.34 0.26 5.97
N ARG A 187 -12.26 0.14 5.01
CA ARG A 187 -13.67 0.47 5.26
C ARG A 187 -14.30 -0.45 6.30
N SER A 188 -13.89 -1.72 6.29
CA SER A 188 -14.35 -2.72 7.26
C SER A 188 -13.70 -2.51 8.62
N VAL A 189 -12.39 -2.27 8.67
CA VAL A 189 -11.65 -2.06 9.93
C VAL A 189 -12.02 -0.75 10.62
N LEU A 190 -12.28 0.29 9.83
CA LEU A 190 -12.58 1.64 10.29
C LEU A 190 -14.06 2.00 10.13
N ALA A 191 -14.95 1.00 10.20
CA ALA A 191 -16.38 1.21 10.11
C ALA A 191 -16.81 2.26 11.16
N GLY A 192 -17.38 3.37 10.70
CA GLY A 192 -17.77 4.51 11.57
C GLY A 192 -16.93 5.78 11.40
N THR A 193 -16.13 5.92 10.33
CA THR A 193 -15.52 7.20 9.92
C THR A 193 -16.56 8.33 9.91
N ASN A 194 -16.28 9.41 10.64
CA ASN A 194 -17.11 10.62 10.58
C ASN A 194 -16.82 11.41 9.27
N SER A 195 -17.61 12.44 8.99
CA SER A 195 -17.44 13.30 7.80
C SER A 195 -16.10 14.02 7.74
N SER A 196 -15.39 14.11 8.87
CA SER A 196 -14.08 14.75 9.03
C SER A 196 -12.91 13.83 8.64
N GLY A 197 -13.17 12.57 8.26
CA GLY A 197 -12.13 11.57 7.98
C GLY A 197 -11.46 11.00 9.24
N GLU A 198 -12.01 11.30 10.41
CA GLU A 198 -11.53 10.80 11.70
C GLU A 198 -12.24 9.51 12.09
N VAL A 199 -11.50 8.60 12.75
CA VAL A 199 -12.02 7.30 13.18
C VAL A 199 -11.58 7.00 14.60
N ASN A 200 -12.49 6.44 15.41
CA ASN A 200 -12.11 5.84 16.67
C ASN A 200 -11.46 4.47 16.42
N TYR A 201 -10.18 4.36 16.75
CA TYR A 201 -9.39 3.14 16.68
C TYR A 201 -8.65 2.95 18.00
N ASP A 202 -8.88 1.81 18.66
CA ASP A 202 -8.23 1.48 19.95
C ASP A 202 -8.42 2.58 21.02
N GLY A 203 -9.66 3.10 21.12
CA GLY A 203 -10.02 4.16 22.06
C GLY A 203 -9.42 5.53 21.73
N ARG A 204 -8.81 5.73 20.55
CA ARG A 204 -8.21 7.00 20.13
C ARG A 204 -8.74 7.45 18.78
N VAL A 205 -8.83 8.77 18.59
CA VAL A 205 -9.11 9.35 17.28
C VAL A 205 -7.86 9.27 16.42
N ILE A 206 -8.00 8.70 15.23
CA ILE A 206 -6.97 8.66 14.20
C ILE A 206 -7.43 9.41 12.94
N SER A 207 -6.45 9.94 12.21
CA SER A 207 -6.61 10.46 10.84
C SER A 207 -5.95 9.49 9.87
N VAL A 208 -6.58 9.28 8.72
CA VAL A 208 -6.05 8.50 7.61
C VAL A 208 -5.75 9.44 6.46
N ARG A 209 -4.49 9.47 6.02
CA ARG A 209 -4.05 10.35 4.94
C ARG A 209 -3.42 9.53 3.83
N ILE A 210 -3.71 9.91 2.61
CA ILE A 210 -3.12 9.34 1.41
C ILE A 210 -2.00 10.29 1.03
N LEU A 211 -0.77 9.86 1.31
CA LEU A 211 0.40 10.56 0.86
C LEU A 211 0.46 10.41 -0.66
N ASN A 212 0.57 11.54 -1.34
CA ASN A 212 0.97 11.55 -2.73
C ASN A 212 2.50 11.68 -2.70
N PRO A 213 3.26 10.57 -2.75
CA PRO A 213 4.70 10.69 -2.92
C PRO A 213 4.92 11.28 -4.32
N ARG A 214 4.87 12.61 -4.42
CA ARG A 214 5.49 13.33 -5.51
C ARG A 214 6.98 13.19 -5.28
N ILE A 215 7.51 12.03 -5.59
CA ILE A 215 8.93 11.98 -5.87
C ILE A 215 9.04 12.54 -7.27
N VAL A 216 9.48 13.81 -7.28
CA VAL A 216 9.89 14.63 -8.42
C VAL A 216 10.02 13.77 -9.68
N ARG A 217 9.01 13.84 -10.57
CA ARG A 217 9.25 13.55 -11.98
C ARG A 217 10.20 14.63 -12.48
N SER A 218 11.50 14.40 -12.37
CA SER A 218 12.46 15.08 -13.21
C SER A 218 12.44 14.37 -14.56
N ASP A 219 11.36 14.59 -15.31
CA ASP A 219 11.38 14.46 -16.76
C ASP A 219 11.58 15.89 -17.30
N LEU A 220 12.84 16.37 -17.22
CA LEU A 220 13.46 17.37 -18.09
C LEU A 220 14.95 17.03 -18.19
#